data_AF-A0A4V0YQJ5-F1
#
_entry.id   AF-A0A4V0YQJ5-F1
#
_cell.length_a   1.000
_cell.length_b   1.000
_cell.length_c   1.000
_cell.angle_alpha   90.00
_cell.angle_beta   90.00
_cell.angle_gamma   90.00
#
_symmetry.space_group_name_H-M   'P 1'
#
loop_
_entity.id
_entity.type
_entity.pdbx_description
1 polymer ?
#
loop_
_entity_poly.entity_id
_entity_poly.type
_entity_poly.pdbx_seq_one_letter_code
_entity_poly.pdbx_strand_id
1 'polypeptide(L)'
;MTLEIATQGDIDQIVVSSLSRAFVQKIYRHCWGKNNTPYFAGNCFKGVLYFDERLAIKYADDVGFPWRGWLSTPKFHHRTGASLHGLSLSVRDAAGQRETSALGLAVAEQRPRLDGFLEGLGDDEVLAVLGAVDKGEMLFTLADFDGTFDADKLVIEVERFSDLYCEEAVVTGMRYDGRVMSMETGESRGKSMVDPLLIGRDGKLLDMYDFA
;
A
#
# COMPACT_ATOMS: atom_id res chain seq x y z
N MET A 1 -32.05 -7.40 8.50
CA MET A 1 -31.65 -6.43 7.44
C MET A 1 -30.13 -6.32 7.46
N THR A 2 -29.52 -5.61 6.53
CA THR A 2 -28.07 -5.39 6.47
C THR A 2 -27.76 -3.91 6.59
N LEU A 3 -26.64 -3.57 7.25
CA LEU A 3 -26.00 -2.27 7.10
C LEU A 3 -24.86 -2.44 6.12
N GLU A 4 -24.82 -1.58 5.12
CA GLU A 4 -23.75 -1.57 4.12
C GLU A 4 -23.11 -0.19 4.08
N ILE A 5 -21.78 -0.18 4.04
CA ILE A 5 -20.97 1.03 3.92
C ILE A 5 -20.00 0.81 2.79
N ALA A 6 -20.17 1.54 1.69
CA ALA A 6 -19.26 1.52 0.56
C ALA A 6 -18.29 2.70 0.64
N THR A 7 -17.01 2.45 0.44
CA THR A 7 -15.99 3.50 0.31
C THR A 7 -15.87 3.94 -1.14
N GLN A 8 -15.81 5.23 -1.41
CA GLN A 8 -15.52 5.75 -2.74
C GLN A 8 -14.19 6.50 -2.72
N GLY A 9 -13.24 6.07 -3.56
CA GLY A 9 -11.95 6.75 -3.68
C GLY A 9 -10.85 5.85 -4.23
N ASP A 10 -9.65 6.09 -3.73
CA ASP A 10 -8.46 5.33 -4.07
C ASP A 10 -8.35 4.08 -3.18
N ILE A 11 -7.92 2.98 -3.78
CA ILE A 11 -7.59 1.70 -3.16
C ILE A 11 -6.08 1.54 -3.25
N ASP A 12 -5.44 1.56 -2.09
CA ASP A 12 -4.01 1.41 -1.96
C ASP A 12 -3.66 -0.07 -1.80
N GLN A 13 -2.63 -0.50 -2.51
CA GLN A 13 -1.98 -1.78 -2.34
C GLN A 13 -0.55 -1.53 -1.93
N ILE A 14 -0.20 -1.84 -0.68
CA ILE A 14 1.14 -1.64 -0.12
C ILE A 14 1.78 -2.99 0.18
N VAL A 15 3.01 -3.18 -0.27
CA VAL A 15 3.84 -4.36 -0.05
C VAL A 15 5.15 -3.92 0.57
N VAL A 16 5.50 -4.53 1.70
CA VAL A 16 6.82 -4.39 2.32
C VAL A 16 7.57 -5.70 2.11
N SER A 17 8.77 -5.60 1.52
CA SER A 17 9.57 -6.74 1.10
C SER A 17 11.06 -6.43 1.24
N SER A 18 11.93 -7.42 1.06
CA SER A 18 13.36 -7.22 0.85
C SER A 18 13.70 -7.31 -0.64
N LEU A 19 14.65 -6.49 -1.08
CA LEU A 19 15.28 -6.59 -2.39
C LEU A 19 16.79 -6.75 -2.22
N SER A 20 17.43 -7.50 -3.10
CA SER A 20 18.89 -7.54 -3.17
C SER A 20 19.46 -6.15 -3.48
N ARG A 21 20.45 -5.70 -2.71
CA ARG A 21 21.17 -4.44 -2.94
C ARG A 21 21.82 -4.42 -4.33
N ALA A 22 22.40 -5.55 -4.74
CA ALA A 22 23.03 -5.70 -6.05
C ALA A 22 22.02 -5.58 -7.20
N PHE A 23 20.82 -6.13 -7.02
CA PHE A 23 19.73 -6.01 -8.00
C PHE A 23 19.29 -4.54 -8.18
N VAL A 24 19.05 -3.85 -7.06
CA VAL A 24 18.68 -2.42 -7.06
C VAL A 24 19.77 -1.56 -7.71
N GLN A 25 21.03 -1.76 -7.33
CA GLN A 25 22.19 -1.09 -7.92
C GLN A 25 22.26 -1.30 -9.44
N LYS A 26 21.98 -2.51 -9.92
CA LYS A 26 22.03 -2.80 -11.35
C LYS A 26 20.99 -2.02 -12.15
N ILE A 27 19.77 -1.87 -11.61
CA ILE A 27 18.74 -1.03 -12.22
C ILE A 27 19.16 0.44 -12.18
N TYR A 28 19.64 0.96 -11.05
CA TYR A 28 20.05 2.36 -10.95
C TYR A 28 21.19 2.71 -11.91
N ARG A 29 22.21 1.85 -12.03
CA ARG A 29 23.30 2.05 -13.01
C ARG A 29 22.78 2.13 -14.44
N HIS A 30 21.81 1.28 -14.80
CA HIS A 30 21.15 1.35 -16.10
C HIS A 30 20.42 2.68 -16.31
N CYS A 31 19.62 3.08 -15.32
CA CYS A 31 18.82 4.28 -15.39
C CYS A 31 19.65 5.56 -15.40
N TRP A 32 20.77 5.58 -14.67
CA TRP A 32 21.73 6.69 -14.67
C TRP A 32 22.47 6.80 -16.00
N GLY A 33 22.89 5.69 -16.60
CA GLY A 33 23.54 5.69 -17.91
C GLY A 33 22.67 6.25 -19.05
N LYS A 34 21.36 6.35 -18.84
CA LYS A 34 20.38 6.90 -19.80
C LYS A 34 19.89 8.31 -19.49
N ASN A 35 20.07 8.80 -18.27
CA ASN A 35 19.40 10.00 -17.78
C ASN A 35 20.35 10.94 -17.06
N ASN A 36 20.18 12.25 -17.27
CA ASN A 36 21.08 13.26 -16.74
C ASN A 36 20.63 13.87 -15.41
N THR A 37 19.49 13.44 -14.85
CA THR A 37 18.97 13.96 -13.57
C THR A 37 18.45 12.84 -12.66
N PRO A 38 18.52 13.03 -11.33
CA PRO A 38 17.94 12.12 -10.35
C PRO A 38 16.47 11.80 -10.59
N TYR A 39 15.68 12.81 -10.90
CA TYR A 39 14.25 12.65 -11.16
C TYR A 39 13.97 11.66 -12.31
N PHE A 40 14.68 11.78 -13.43
CA PHE A 40 14.48 10.86 -14.56
C PHE A 40 15.02 9.45 -14.28
N ALA A 41 16.12 9.35 -13.52
CA ALA A 41 16.64 8.05 -13.08
C ALA A 41 15.66 7.33 -12.14
N GLY A 42 15.04 8.04 -11.20
CA GLY A 42 13.99 7.50 -10.31
C GLY A 42 12.76 7.01 -11.08
N ASN A 43 12.27 7.80 -12.04
CA ASN A 43 11.17 7.39 -12.91
C ASN A 43 11.52 6.17 -13.78
N CYS A 44 12.76 6.11 -14.28
CA CYS A 44 13.25 4.92 -14.97
C CYS A 44 13.29 3.70 -14.03
N PHE A 45 13.79 3.85 -12.80
CA PHE A 45 13.87 2.78 -11.81
C PHE A 45 12.47 2.22 -11.50
N LYS A 46 11.52 3.10 -11.20
CA LYS A 46 10.09 2.77 -11.04
C LYS A 46 9.54 2.04 -12.28
N GLY A 47 9.86 2.56 -13.47
CA GLY A 47 9.52 1.97 -14.76
C GLY A 47 9.97 0.51 -14.89
N VAL A 48 11.25 0.26 -14.59
CA VAL A 48 11.83 -1.08 -14.66
C VAL A 48 11.22 -2.00 -13.60
N LEU A 49 11.06 -1.52 -12.37
CA LEU A 49 10.60 -2.35 -11.26
C LEU A 49 9.14 -2.80 -11.42
N TYR A 50 8.25 -1.92 -11.90
CA TYR A 50 6.82 -2.21 -11.98
C TYR A 50 6.34 -2.67 -13.36
N PHE A 51 7.01 -2.28 -14.45
CA PHE A 51 6.45 -2.43 -15.80
C PHE A 51 7.36 -3.19 -16.78
N ASP A 52 8.69 -3.03 -16.72
CA ASP A 52 9.61 -3.78 -17.59
C ASP A 52 10.08 -5.07 -16.92
N GLU A 53 9.15 -6.01 -16.73
CA GLU A 53 9.43 -7.30 -16.08
C GLU A 53 10.59 -8.04 -16.75
N ARG A 54 10.70 -7.98 -18.08
CA ARG A 54 11.76 -8.64 -18.83
C ARG A 54 13.13 -8.09 -18.45
N LEU A 55 13.27 -6.77 -18.36
CA LEU A 55 14.52 -6.14 -17.98
C LEU A 55 14.83 -6.36 -16.49
N ALA A 56 13.83 -6.29 -15.62
CA ALA A 56 13.98 -6.55 -14.20
C ALA A 56 14.43 -8.01 -13.95
N ILE A 57 13.78 -9.00 -14.58
CA ILE A 57 14.17 -10.42 -14.48
C ILE A 57 15.61 -10.61 -14.94
N LYS A 58 16.00 -10.03 -16.10
CA LYS A 58 17.38 -10.11 -16.58
C LYS A 58 18.38 -9.59 -15.54
N TYR A 59 18.13 -8.43 -14.95
CA TYR A 59 19.05 -7.86 -13.96
C TYR A 59 19.08 -8.63 -12.65
N ALA A 60 17.96 -9.24 -12.26
CA ALA A 60 17.88 -10.10 -11.11
C ALA A 60 18.68 -11.40 -11.33
N ASP A 61 18.50 -12.05 -12.49
CA ASP A 61 19.24 -13.25 -12.89
C ASP A 61 20.75 -13.01 -12.90
N ASP A 62 21.19 -11.87 -13.44
CA ASP A 62 22.60 -11.52 -13.50
C ASP A 62 23.28 -11.38 -12.11
N VAL A 63 22.50 -11.19 -11.04
CA VAL A 63 22.99 -11.10 -9.65
C VAL A 63 22.52 -12.27 -8.79
N GLY A 64 21.88 -13.29 -9.37
CA GLY A 64 21.36 -14.45 -8.66
C GLY A 64 20.15 -14.15 -7.76
N PHE A 65 19.42 -13.06 -8.01
CA PHE A 65 18.20 -12.70 -7.26
C PHE A 65 16.95 -13.25 -7.97
N PRO A 66 16.06 -14.00 -7.29
CA PRO A 66 14.90 -14.61 -7.92
C PRO A 66 13.71 -13.64 -8.05
N TRP A 67 13.80 -12.67 -8.97
CA TRP A 67 12.71 -11.71 -9.22
C TRP A 67 11.59 -12.30 -10.08
N ARG A 68 10.33 -12.12 -9.64
CA ARG A 68 9.12 -12.56 -10.36
C ARG A 68 8.02 -11.49 -10.41
N GLY A 69 8.44 -10.22 -10.36
CA GLY A 69 7.55 -9.09 -10.21
C GLY A 69 7.25 -8.75 -8.75
N TRP A 70 6.90 -7.49 -8.51
CA TRP A 70 6.76 -6.91 -7.17
C TRP A 70 5.61 -7.52 -6.35
N LEU A 71 4.57 -8.04 -7.00
CA LEU A 71 3.49 -8.76 -6.32
C LEU A 71 3.87 -10.20 -5.96
N SER A 72 4.90 -10.76 -6.57
CA SER A 72 5.33 -12.15 -6.35
C SER A 72 6.54 -12.24 -5.41
N THR A 73 7.15 -11.11 -5.06
CA THR A 73 8.26 -11.07 -4.10
C THR A 73 7.82 -11.62 -2.73
N PRO A 74 8.72 -12.23 -1.95
CA PRO A 74 8.48 -12.55 -0.54
C PRO A 74 8.07 -11.29 0.22
N LYS A 75 6.96 -11.35 0.96
CA LYS A 75 6.40 -10.17 1.63
C LYS A 75 6.60 -10.31 3.13
N PHE A 76 7.23 -9.31 3.73
CA PHE A 76 7.15 -9.12 5.18
C PHE A 76 5.76 -8.58 5.55
N HIS A 77 5.18 -7.79 4.65
CA HIS A 77 3.87 -7.20 4.85
C HIS A 77 3.12 -6.99 3.52
N HIS A 78 1.80 -7.12 3.55
CA HIS A 78 0.94 -6.80 2.41
C HIS A 78 -0.43 -6.33 2.91
N ARG A 79 -0.83 -5.15 2.45
CA ARG A 79 -2.19 -4.61 2.64
C ARG A 79 -2.78 -4.13 1.34
N THR A 80 -4.10 -4.27 1.27
CA THR A 80 -4.93 -3.65 0.26
C THR A 80 -6.16 -3.09 0.95
N GLY A 81 -6.47 -1.83 0.72
CA GLY A 81 -7.61 -1.17 1.37
C GLY A 81 -7.87 0.23 0.81
N ALA A 82 -9.00 0.83 1.17
CA ALA A 82 -9.32 2.18 0.75
C ALA A 82 -8.38 3.20 1.42
N SER A 83 -7.92 4.19 0.68
CA SER A 83 -7.17 5.30 1.24
C SER A 83 -8.07 6.11 2.17
N LEU A 84 -7.60 6.41 3.38
CA LEU A 84 -8.32 7.27 4.31
C LEU A 84 -8.42 8.71 3.79
N HIS A 85 -7.46 9.13 2.95
CA HIS A 85 -7.40 10.49 2.42
C HIS A 85 -8.51 10.74 1.42
N GLY A 86 -9.45 11.63 1.78
CA GLY A 86 -10.59 11.97 0.90
C GLY A 86 -11.68 10.88 0.83
N LEU A 87 -11.74 10.00 1.84
CA LEU A 87 -12.68 8.89 1.88
C LEU A 87 -14.14 9.39 2.04
N SER A 88 -14.93 9.16 0.98
CA SER A 88 -16.38 9.30 1.01
C SER A 88 -17.04 7.95 1.29
N LEU A 89 -18.12 7.96 2.06
CA LEU A 89 -18.85 6.75 2.45
C LEU A 89 -20.29 6.81 1.93
N SER A 90 -20.75 5.76 1.26
CA SER A 90 -22.16 5.56 0.94
C SER A 90 -22.75 4.54 1.90
N VAL A 91 -23.71 4.96 2.72
CA VAL A 91 -24.34 4.13 3.74
C VAL A 91 -25.72 3.71 3.28
N ARG A 92 -26.01 2.41 3.34
CA ARG A 92 -27.34 1.84 3.07
C ARG A 92 -27.83 1.07 4.29
N ASP A 93 -28.98 1.49 4.80
CA ASP A 93 -29.69 0.89 5.93
C ASP A 93 -31.21 0.83 5.67
N ALA A 94 -32.02 0.56 6.70
CA ALA A 94 -33.48 0.51 6.59
C ALA A 94 -34.14 1.87 6.23
N ALA A 95 -33.46 2.99 6.48
CA ALA A 95 -33.94 4.34 6.14
C ALA A 95 -33.58 4.75 4.70
N GLY A 96 -32.76 3.96 4.00
CA GLY A 96 -32.37 4.17 2.61
C GLY A 96 -30.86 4.36 2.44
N GLN A 97 -30.48 4.94 1.29
CA GLN A 97 -29.08 5.22 0.96
C GLN A 97 -28.76 6.70 1.16
N ARG A 98 -27.62 6.99 1.80
CA ARG A 98 -27.11 8.35 2.01
C ARG A 98 -25.59 8.41 1.94
N GLU A 99 -25.05 9.54 1.49
CA GLU A 99 -23.62 9.81 1.55
C GLU A 99 -23.23 10.45 2.88
N THR A 100 -22.06 10.10 3.39
CA THR A 100 -21.41 10.71 4.55
C THR A 100 -19.91 10.80 4.33
N SER A 101 -19.23 11.59 5.15
CA SER A 101 -17.77 11.72 5.12
C SER A 101 -17.14 10.85 6.21
N ALA A 102 -15.92 10.36 5.96
CA ALA A 102 -15.10 9.77 7.01
C ALA A 102 -14.58 10.82 8.02
N LEU A 103 -14.71 12.11 7.73
CA LEU A 103 -14.26 13.19 8.60
C LEU A 103 -15.03 13.19 9.93
N GLY A 104 -14.29 13.12 11.04
CA GLY A 104 -14.86 13.13 12.39
C GLY A 104 -15.30 11.77 12.91
N LEU A 105 -15.21 10.70 12.11
CA LEU A 105 -15.42 9.34 12.59
C LEU A 105 -14.28 8.88 13.50
N ALA A 106 -14.59 7.99 14.44
CA ALA A 106 -13.58 7.37 15.28
C ALA A 106 -12.65 6.50 14.42
N VAL A 107 -11.34 6.63 14.65
CA VAL A 107 -10.30 5.86 13.95
C VAL A 107 -9.52 5.04 14.97
N ALA A 108 -9.49 3.72 14.77
CA ALA A 108 -8.60 2.82 15.47
C ALA A 108 -7.38 2.55 14.59
N GLU A 109 -6.20 2.95 15.07
CA GLU A 109 -4.99 2.99 14.25
C GLU A 109 -3.96 1.93 14.66
N GLN A 110 -3.38 1.28 13.66
CA GLN A 110 -2.21 0.42 13.78
C GLN A 110 -1.05 0.98 12.97
N ARG A 111 0.17 0.84 13.49
CA ARG A 111 1.40 1.29 12.84
C ARG A 111 2.41 0.15 12.77
N PRO A 112 2.68 -0.42 11.58
CA PRO A 112 3.80 -1.31 11.38
C PRO A 112 5.10 -0.60 11.73
N ARG A 113 5.90 -1.21 12.61
CA ARG A 113 7.13 -0.60 13.13
C ARG A 113 8.30 -0.97 12.24
N LEU A 114 9.09 0.02 11.83
CA LEU A 114 10.26 -0.16 10.98
C LEU A 114 11.24 -1.20 11.55
N ASP A 115 11.55 -1.11 12.84
CA ASP A 115 12.52 -1.99 13.51
C ASP A 115 12.20 -3.47 13.32
N GLY A 116 10.91 -3.85 13.41
CA GLY A 116 10.48 -5.23 13.22
C GLY A 116 10.70 -5.77 11.80
N PHE A 117 10.77 -4.89 10.79
CA PHE A 117 11.11 -5.28 9.43
C PHE A 117 12.62 -5.33 9.21
N LEU A 118 13.38 -4.44 9.83
CA LEU A 118 14.84 -4.39 9.71
C LEU A 118 15.52 -5.62 10.34
N GLU A 119 14.93 -6.19 11.39
CA GLU A 119 15.39 -7.45 11.99
C GLU A 119 15.36 -8.64 11.03
N GLY A 120 14.44 -8.62 10.05
CA GLY A 120 14.30 -9.67 9.04
C GLY A 120 15.18 -9.51 7.80
N LEU A 121 15.95 -8.43 7.72
CA LEU A 121 16.70 -8.05 6.52
C LEU A 121 18.09 -8.72 6.49
N GLY A 122 18.45 -9.35 5.37
CA GLY A 122 19.78 -9.90 5.13
C GLY A 122 20.88 -8.85 5.00
N ASP A 123 22.17 -9.26 5.04
CA ASP A 123 23.32 -8.33 5.00
C ASP A 123 23.42 -7.56 3.68
N ASP A 124 23.06 -8.21 2.57
CA ASP A 124 23.09 -7.64 1.22
C ASP A 124 21.70 -7.24 0.71
N GLU A 125 20.76 -6.98 1.60
CA GLU A 125 19.38 -6.62 1.28
C GLU A 125 19.05 -5.17 1.68
N VAL A 126 18.03 -4.63 1.02
CA VAL A 126 17.38 -3.37 1.37
C VAL A 126 15.89 -3.62 1.57
N LEU A 127 15.30 -2.94 2.54
CA LEU A 127 13.86 -2.98 2.73
C LEU A 127 13.21 -2.13 1.63
N ALA A 128 12.17 -2.65 1.00
CA ALA A 128 11.45 -1.99 -0.07
C ALA A 128 9.97 -1.86 0.29
N VAL A 129 9.46 -0.62 0.27
CA VAL A 129 8.03 -0.34 0.27
C VAL A 129 7.61 -0.11 -1.17
N LEU A 130 6.78 -1.03 -1.66
CA LEU A 130 6.26 -1.06 -3.02
C LEU A 130 4.75 -0.93 -2.97
N GLY A 131 4.14 -0.48 -4.05
CA GLY A 131 2.71 -0.35 -4.07
C GLY A 131 2.10 0.23 -5.32
N ALA A 132 0.77 0.27 -5.28
CA ALA A 132 -0.04 0.86 -6.32
C ALA A 132 -1.31 1.43 -5.74
N VAL A 133 -1.85 2.42 -6.44
CA VAL A 133 -3.10 3.10 -6.17
C VAL A 133 -4.02 2.85 -7.35
N ASP A 134 -5.22 2.37 -7.06
CA ASP A 134 -6.28 2.14 -8.04
C ASP A 134 -7.53 2.92 -7.63
N LYS A 135 -8.36 3.37 -8.58
CA LYS A 135 -9.67 3.91 -8.24
C LYS A 135 -10.65 2.77 -8.06
N GLY A 136 -11.33 2.70 -6.93
CA GLY A 136 -12.25 1.60 -6.67
C GLY A 136 -13.16 1.83 -5.48
N GLU A 137 -13.84 0.74 -5.12
CA GLU A 137 -14.77 0.69 -4.02
C GLU A 137 -14.47 -0.52 -3.11
N MET A 138 -14.69 -0.36 -1.81
CA MET A 138 -14.78 -1.46 -0.87
C MET A 138 -16.13 -1.43 -0.19
N LEU A 139 -16.74 -2.59 -0.06
CA LEU A 139 -18.02 -2.76 0.59
C LEU A 139 -17.82 -3.38 1.97
N PHE A 140 -18.31 -2.70 2.99
CA PHE A 140 -18.35 -3.17 4.37
C PHE A 140 -19.78 -3.54 4.73
N THR A 141 -20.02 -4.78 5.15
CA THR A 141 -21.37 -5.29 5.44
C THR A 141 -21.50 -5.78 6.87
N LEU A 142 -22.55 -5.37 7.55
CA LEU A 142 -22.97 -5.94 8.82
C LEU A 142 -24.31 -6.66 8.65
N ALA A 143 -24.28 -7.98 8.77
CA ALA A 143 -25.47 -8.82 8.78
C ALA A 143 -26.30 -8.62 10.06
N ASP A 144 -27.59 -8.93 9.96
CA ASP A 144 -28.55 -8.86 11.08
C ASP A 144 -28.54 -7.49 11.78
N PHE A 145 -28.41 -6.43 11.00
CA PHE A 145 -28.57 -5.06 11.46
C PHE A 145 -30.06 -4.70 11.53
N ASP A 146 -30.44 -3.98 12.59
CA ASP A 146 -31.77 -3.43 12.79
C ASP A 146 -31.63 -1.96 13.23
N GLY A 147 -32.50 -1.10 12.70
CA GLY A 147 -32.50 0.35 12.96
C GLY A 147 -31.81 1.19 11.88
N THR A 148 -31.38 2.39 12.30
CA THR A 148 -30.76 3.41 11.44
C THR A 148 -29.31 3.60 11.80
N PHE A 149 -28.46 3.81 10.79
CA PHE A 149 -27.04 4.09 10.97
C PHE A 149 -26.80 5.37 11.78
N ASP A 150 -25.91 5.24 12.76
CA ASP A 150 -25.44 6.27 13.67
C ASP A 150 -23.91 6.33 13.57
N ALA A 151 -23.39 7.50 13.17
CA ALA A 151 -21.98 7.70 12.89
C ALA A 151 -21.09 7.50 14.12
N ASP A 152 -21.60 7.79 15.32
CA ASP A 152 -20.84 7.70 16.57
C ASP A 152 -20.54 6.24 16.97
N LYS A 153 -21.24 5.29 16.36
CA LYS A 153 -21.03 3.85 16.56
C LYS A 153 -20.01 3.24 15.61
N LEU A 154 -19.62 3.97 14.57
CA LEU A 154 -18.68 3.50 13.56
C LEU A 154 -17.25 3.83 13.95
N VAL A 155 -16.40 2.81 13.92
CA VAL A 155 -14.94 2.91 14.05
C VAL A 155 -14.30 2.40 12.77
N ILE A 156 -13.48 3.24 12.13
CA ILE A 156 -12.67 2.85 10.99
C ILE A 156 -11.34 2.29 11.50
N GLU A 157 -10.98 1.09 11.07
CA GLU A 157 -9.69 0.50 11.37
C GLU A 157 -8.70 0.87 10.25
N VAL A 158 -7.60 1.50 10.64
CA VAL A 158 -6.62 2.06 9.71
C VAL A 158 -5.23 1.56 10.05
N GLU A 159 -4.49 1.18 9.02
CA GLU A 159 -3.06 0.93 9.11
C GLU A 159 -2.29 2.10 8.48
N ARG A 160 -1.42 2.74 9.27
CA ARG A 160 -0.59 3.86 8.79
C ARG A 160 0.84 3.42 8.57
N PHE A 161 1.37 3.75 7.39
CA PHE A 161 2.72 3.37 6.98
C PHE A 161 3.76 4.48 7.19
N SER A 162 3.42 5.52 7.96
CA SER A 162 4.30 6.68 8.20
C SER A 162 5.65 6.31 8.82
N ASP A 163 5.69 5.26 9.64
CA ASP A 163 6.93 4.75 10.24
C ASP A 163 7.87 4.12 9.18
N LEU A 164 7.38 3.87 7.96
CA LEU A 164 8.13 3.37 6.80
C LEU A 164 8.36 4.44 5.72
N TYR A 165 8.29 5.72 6.08
CA TYR A 165 8.39 6.87 5.15
C TYR A 165 7.28 6.93 4.09
N CYS A 166 6.22 6.13 4.23
CA CYS A 166 5.09 6.09 3.33
C CYS A 166 3.91 6.85 3.95
N GLU A 167 3.40 7.87 3.26
CA GLU A 167 2.34 8.72 3.80
C GLU A 167 0.96 8.04 3.82
N GLU A 168 0.84 6.87 3.18
CA GLU A 168 -0.42 6.17 3.02
C GLU A 168 -1.02 5.68 4.34
N ALA A 169 -2.34 5.81 4.43
CA ALA A 169 -3.17 5.37 5.54
C ALA A 169 -4.33 4.54 4.98
N VAL A 170 -4.23 3.23 5.15
CA VAL A 170 -5.08 2.26 4.48
C VAL A 170 -6.16 1.77 5.43
N VAL A 171 -7.43 1.88 5.03
CA VAL A 171 -8.57 1.31 5.75
C VAL A 171 -8.52 -0.21 5.61
N THR A 172 -8.33 -0.90 6.74
CA THR A 172 -8.22 -2.37 6.80
C THR A 172 -9.49 -3.03 7.30
N GLY A 173 -10.44 -2.25 7.82
CA GLY A 173 -11.65 -2.77 8.46
C GLY A 173 -12.58 -1.67 8.94
N MET A 174 -13.80 -2.06 9.28
CA MET A 174 -14.75 -1.22 9.99
C MET A 174 -15.41 -2.02 11.10
N ARG A 175 -15.64 -1.36 12.24
CA ARG A 175 -16.43 -1.90 13.35
C ARG A 175 -17.61 -0.99 13.62
N TYR A 176 -18.78 -1.57 13.76
CA TYR A 176 -19.99 -0.85 14.10
C TYR A 176 -20.55 -1.38 15.42
N ASP A 177 -20.65 -0.50 16.42
CA ASP A 177 -21.08 -0.85 17.78
C ASP A 177 -20.30 -2.06 18.35
N GLY A 178 -18.98 -2.04 18.15
CA GLY A 178 -18.05 -3.10 18.55
C GLY A 178 -18.05 -4.36 17.67
N ARG A 179 -19.00 -4.53 16.74
CA ARG A 179 -19.10 -5.68 15.84
C ARG A 179 -18.26 -5.44 14.58
N VAL A 180 -17.48 -6.44 14.17
CA VAL A 180 -16.68 -6.39 12.94
C VAL A 180 -17.60 -6.52 11.72
N MET A 181 -17.42 -5.63 10.74
CA MET A 181 -18.10 -5.72 9.45
C MET A 181 -17.30 -6.62 8.51
N SER A 182 -17.98 -7.41 7.67
CA SER A 182 -17.31 -8.12 6.58
C SER A 182 -16.85 -7.13 5.52
N MET A 183 -15.77 -7.44 4.82
CA MET A 183 -15.15 -6.54 3.85
C MET A 183 -14.99 -7.25 2.51
N GLU A 184 -15.41 -6.60 1.44
CA GLU A 184 -15.29 -7.08 0.06
C GLU A 184 -14.70 -5.98 -0.82
N THR A 185 -13.75 -6.33 -1.69
CA THR A 185 -13.24 -5.41 -2.71
C THR A 185 -14.19 -5.41 -3.90
N GLY A 186 -14.71 -4.24 -4.25
CA GLY A 186 -15.55 -4.04 -5.43
C GLY A 186 -14.74 -3.93 -6.73
N GLU A 187 -15.33 -3.32 -7.76
CA GLU A 187 -14.59 -3.03 -9.00
C GLU A 187 -13.46 -2.03 -8.73
N SER A 188 -12.33 -2.24 -9.40
CA SER A 188 -11.20 -1.32 -9.41
C SER A 188 -10.77 -1.01 -10.86
N ARG A 189 -10.39 0.24 -11.14
CA ARG A 189 -10.11 0.74 -12.49
C ARG A 189 -8.90 1.67 -12.53
N GLY A 190 -7.79 1.12 -13.02
CA GLY A 190 -6.54 1.85 -13.21
C GLY A 190 -5.43 1.23 -12.35
N LYS A 191 -4.20 1.70 -12.53
CA LYS A 191 -3.11 1.35 -11.62
C LYS A 191 -2.01 2.39 -11.72
N SER A 192 -1.97 3.32 -10.79
CA SER A 192 -0.83 4.21 -10.60
C SER A 192 0.13 3.55 -9.64
N MET A 193 1.41 3.41 -9.99
CA MET A 193 2.37 2.82 -9.04
C MET A 193 2.85 3.89 -8.07
N VAL A 194 3.01 3.54 -6.80
CA VAL A 194 3.67 4.42 -5.83
C VAL A 194 5.17 4.45 -6.11
N ASP A 195 5.83 5.54 -5.74
CA ASP A 195 7.29 5.59 -5.84
C ASP A 195 7.90 4.58 -4.85
N PRO A 196 8.78 3.67 -5.31
CA PRO A 196 9.42 2.70 -4.41
C PRO A 196 10.24 3.43 -3.35
N LEU A 197 10.01 3.12 -2.08
CA LEU A 197 10.86 3.58 -0.99
C LEU A 197 11.84 2.48 -0.64
N LEU A 198 13.12 2.82 -0.59
CA LEU A 198 14.20 1.89 -0.27
C LEU A 198 14.80 2.31 1.06
N ILE A 199 14.90 1.39 2.03
CA ILE A 199 15.35 1.71 3.38
C ILE A 199 16.53 0.79 3.72
N GLY A 200 17.60 1.40 4.20
CA GLY A 200 18.80 0.70 4.64
C GLY A 200 18.61 0.00 5.99
N ARG A 201 19.54 -0.88 6.33
CA ARG A 201 19.56 -1.57 7.64
C ARG A 201 19.73 -0.63 8.83
N ASP A 202 20.28 0.55 8.59
CA ASP A 202 20.39 1.62 9.58
C ASP A 202 19.09 2.44 9.73
N GLY A 203 18.02 2.03 9.04
CA GLY A 203 16.71 2.65 9.07
C GLY A 203 16.60 3.90 8.20
N LYS A 204 17.64 4.29 7.46
CA LYS A 204 17.59 5.50 6.63
C LYS A 204 16.96 5.22 5.28
N LEU A 205 16.16 6.17 4.80
CA LEU A 205 15.72 6.20 3.41
C LEU A 205 16.95 6.36 2.51
N LEU A 206 17.07 5.44 1.54
CA LEU A 206 18.14 5.41 0.56
C LEU A 206 17.68 6.11 -0.71
N ASP A 207 18.62 6.80 -1.35
CA ASP A 207 18.45 7.31 -2.69
C ASP A 207 19.38 6.58 -3.67
N MET A 208 19.37 7.00 -4.94
CA MET A 208 20.16 6.34 -5.98
C MET A 208 21.68 6.43 -5.77
N TYR A 209 22.18 7.45 -5.06
CA TYR A 209 23.61 7.63 -4.80
C TYR A 209 24.14 6.60 -3.82
N ASP A 210 23.29 6.07 -2.95
CA ASP A 210 23.63 4.96 -2.05
C ASP A 210 23.92 3.64 -2.81
N PHE A 211 23.58 3.59 -4.09
CA PHE A 211 23.77 2.42 -4.96
C PHE A 211 24.77 2.65 -6.10
N ALA A 212 25.54 3.74 -6.10
CA ALA A 212 26.56 4.02 -7.11
C ALA A 212 27.69 2.95 -7.13
#